data_AF-A0A2N5FPQ2-F1
#
_entry.id   AF-A0A2N5FPQ2-F1
#
_cell.length_a   1.000
_cell.length_b   1.000
_cell.length_c   1.000
_cell.angle_alpha   90.00
_cell.angle_beta   90.00
_cell.angle_gamma   90.00
#
_symmetry.space_group_name_H-M   'P 1'
#
loop_
_entity.id
_entity.type
_entity.pdbx_description
1 polymer ?
#
loop_
_entity_poly.entity_id
_entity_poly.type
_entity_poly.pdbx_seq_one_letter_code
_entity_poly.pdbx_strand_id
1 'polypeptide(L)' 'MVELKTFWLVVLNEETGQFHNAQVTAVTNSLEAAAIRFYEKFPQYRVLDGGAGIENRPKEVRALPYI' A
#
# COMPACT_ATOMS: atom_id res chain seq x y z
N MET A 1 19.19 -8.78 6.20
CA MET A 1 18.75 -8.07 7.42
C MET A 1 17.39 -7.45 7.10
N VAL A 2 16.38 -7.64 7.95
CA VAL A 2 15.06 -7.01 7.77
C VAL A 2 15.05 -5.66 8.49
N GLU A 3 14.50 -4.65 7.83
CA GLU A 3 14.52 -3.25 8.30
C GLU A 3 13.10 -2.69 8.36
N LEU A 4 12.90 -1.68 9.20
CA LEU A 4 11.65 -0.92 9.24
C LEU A 4 11.56 -0.07 7.97
N LYS A 5 10.54 -0.31 7.14
CA LYS A 5 10.28 0.45 5.92
C LYS A 5 8.82 0.88 5.85
N THR A 6 8.60 2.06 5.29
CA THR A 6 7.27 2.53 4.92
C THR A 6 7.06 2.29 3.43
N PHE A 7 5.95 1.65 3.10
CA PHE A 7 5.54 1.33 1.74
C PHE A 7 4.37 2.23 1.35
N TRP A 8 4.40 2.75 0.13
CA TRP A 8 3.21 3.27 -0.51
C TRP A 8 2.49 2.13 -1.22
N LEU A 9 1.17 2.14 -1.19
CA LEU A 9 0.32 1.14 -1.82
C LEU A 9 -0.76 1.86 -2.65
N VAL A 10 -1.10 1.29 -3.80
CA VAL A 10 -2.31 1.58 -4.55
C VAL A 10 -3.27 0.43 -4.30
N VAL A 11 -4.46 0.75 -3.80
CA VAL A 11 -5.43 -0.25 -3.37
C VAL A 11 -6.78 -0.02 -4.05
N LEU A 12 -7.49 -1.09 -4.33
CA LEU A 12 -8.86 -1.08 -4.83
C LEU A 12 -9.80 -1.44 -3.68
N ASN A 13 -10.76 -0.56 -3.38
CA ASN A 13 -11.89 -0.94 -2.55
C ASN A 13 -12.78 -1.90 -3.37
N GLU A 14 -12.91 -3.14 -2.93
CA GLU A 14 -13.64 -4.17 -3.71
C GLU A 14 -15.17 -3.98 -3.65
N GLU A 15 -15.68 -3.24 -2.67
CA GLU A 15 -17.12 -2.94 -2.55
C GLU A 15 -17.54 -1.79 -3.48
N THR A 16 -16.70 -0.76 -3.61
CA THR A 16 -17.04 0.47 -4.36
C THR A 16 -16.36 0.56 -5.73
N GLY A 17 -15.36 -0.28 -5.99
CA GLY A 17 -14.54 -0.22 -7.20
C GLY A 17 -13.61 1.00 -7.25
N GLN A 18 -13.43 1.72 -6.14
CA GLN A 18 -12.64 2.95 -6.10
C GLN A 18 -11.17 2.69 -5.74
N PHE A 19 -10.28 3.33 -6.49
CA PHE A 19 -8.84 3.31 -6.21
C PHE A 19 -8.47 4.32 -5.14
N HIS A 20 -7.61 3.89 -4.20
CA HIS A 20 -7.10 4.70 -3.12
C HIS A 20 -5.58 4.56 -2.98
N ASN A 21 -4.96 5.57 -2.39
CA ASN A 21 -3.62 5.49 -1.83
C ASN A 21 -3.69 4.97 -0.40
N ALA A 22 -2.79 4.04 -0.06
CA ALA A 22 -2.58 3.60 1.30
C ALA A 22 -1.08 3.59 1.64
N GLN A 23 -0.79 3.48 2.93
CA GLN A 23 0.58 3.39 3.42
C GLN A 23 0.65 2.36 4.54
N VAL A 24 1.74 1.61 4.57
CA VAL A 24 2.00 0.65 5.64
C VAL A 24 3.46 0.71 6.05
N THR A 25 3.71 0.77 7.36
CA THR A 25 5.05 0.65 7.92
C THR A 25 5.23 -0.75 8.48
N ALA A 26 6.25 -1.46 8.01
CA ALA A 26 6.49 -2.85 8.40
C ALA A 26 7.99 -3.15 8.50
N VAL A 27 8.36 -4.06 9.40
CA VAL A 27 9.73 -4.61 9.51
C VAL A 27 9.90 -5.70 8.46
N THR A 28 10.00 -5.28 7.20
CA THR A 28 10.11 -6.15 6.04
C THR A 28 10.75 -5.41 4.86
N ASN A 29 11.41 -6.16 3.98
CA ASN A 29 11.87 -5.65 2.69
C ASN A 29 10.95 -6.08 1.53
N SER A 30 9.95 -6.90 1.81
CA SER A 30 9.02 -7.45 0.81
C SER A 30 7.74 -6.64 0.76
N LEU A 31 7.40 -6.12 -0.43
CA LEU A 31 6.12 -5.49 -0.71
C LEU A 31 4.97 -6.47 -0.45
N GLU A 32 5.12 -7.74 -0.82
CA GLU A 32 4.11 -8.78 -0.61
C GLU A 32 3.80 -8.97 0.88
N ALA A 33 4.84 -9.07 1.72
CA ALA A 33 4.66 -9.16 3.17
C ALA A 33 4.01 -7.90 3.76
N ALA A 34 4.33 -6.72 3.24
CA ALA A 34 3.69 -5.47 3.63
C ALA A 34 2.22 -5.42 3.19
N ALA A 35 1.90 -5.92 1.99
CA ALA A 35 0.56 -6.00 1.44
C ALA A 35 -0.33 -6.97 2.23
N ILE A 36 0.19 -8.14 2.63
CA ILE A 36 -0.51 -9.09 3.51
C ILE A 36 -0.89 -8.42 4.82
N ARG A 37 0.06 -7.75 5.49
CA ARG A 37 -0.21 -7.01 6.73
C ARG A 37 -1.24 -5.91 6.56
N PHE A 38 -1.21 -5.22 5.42
CA PHE A 38 -2.21 -4.21 5.11
C PHE A 38 -3.61 -4.85 4.96
N TYR A 39 -3.71 -5.96 4.23
CA TYR A 39 -4.95 -6.70 4.02
C TYR A 39 -5.53 -7.27 5.33
N GLU A 40 -4.69 -7.77 6.24
CA GLU A 40 -5.13 -8.24 7.57
C GLU A 40 -5.85 -7.16 8.38
N LYS A 41 -5.48 -5.88 8.18
CA LYS A 41 -6.11 -4.73 8.84
C LYS A 41 -7.30 -4.17 8.05
N PHE A 42 -7.26 -4.28 6.72
CA PHE A 42 -8.21 -3.66 5.80
C PHE A 42 -8.64 -4.67 4.72
N PRO A 43 -9.44 -5.70 5.08
CA PRO A 43 -9.74 -6.82 4.19
C PRO A 43 -10.61 -6.43 2.98
N GLN A 44 -11.29 -5.28 3.02
CA GLN A 44 -12.09 -4.77 1.89
C GLN A 44 -11.24 -4.12 0.78
N TYR A 45 -9.93 -4.02 0.99
CA TYR A 45 -9.00 -3.40 0.05
C TYR A 45 -8.02 -4.42 -0.53
N ARG A 46 -7.99 -4.51 -1.86
CA ARG A 46 -7.01 -5.29 -2.58
C ARG A 46 -5.82 -4.42 -2.99
N VAL A 47 -4.62 -4.82 -2.60
CA VAL A 47 -3.38 -4.15 -3.05
C VAL A 47 -3.12 -4.51 -4.52
N LEU A 48 -2.95 -3.49 -5.36
CA LEU A 48 -2.68 -3.66 -6.79
C LEU A 48 -1.23 -3.35 -7.15
N ASP A 49 -0.65 -2.35 -6.51
CA ASP A 49 0.73 -1.94 -6.73
C ASP A 49 1.28 -1.29 -5.46
N GLY A 50 2.60 -1.16 -5.37
CA GLY A 50 3.26 -0.50 -4.26
C GLY A 50 4.76 -0.51 -4.34
N GLY A 51 5.40 0.17 -3.38
CA GLY A 51 6.85 0.24 -3.31
C GLY A 51 7.32 0.81 -1.99
N ALA A 52 8.59 0.55 -1.67
CA ALA A 52 9.23 1.11 -0.48
C ALA A 52 9.62 2.59 -0.70
N GLY A 53 9.51 3.38 0.37
CA GLY A 53 9.84 4.82 0.37
C GLY A 53 8.73 5.66 -0.25
N ILE A 54 8.04 6.46 0.57
CA ILE A 54 6.93 7.31 0.12
C ILE A 54 7.39 8.30 -0.95
N GLU A 55 8.65 8.76 -0.85
CA GLU A 55 9.30 9.63 -1.82
C GLU A 55 9.36 9.03 -3.23
N ASN A 56 9.40 7.70 -3.32
CA ASN A 56 9.45 6.94 -4.58
C ASN A 56 8.07 6.72 -5.20
N ARG A 57 6.98 7.22 -4.58
CA ARG A 57 5.63 7.05 -5.11
C ARG A 57 5.49 7.75 -6.46
N PRO A 58 5.02 7.04 -7.52
CA PRO A 58 4.74 7.63 -8.83
C PRO A 58 3.81 8.84 -8.72
N LYS A 59 4.02 9.86 -9.56
CA LYS A 59 3.23 11.10 -9.50
C LYS A 59 1.78 10.87 -9.91
N GLU A 60 1.57 9.93 -10.81
CA GLU A 60 0.31 9.53 -11.43
C GLU A 60 -0.70 9.07 -10.37
N VAL A 61 -0.22 8.39 -9.33
CA VAL A 61 -1.08 7.82 -8.28
C VAL A 61 -1.24 8.76 -7.09
N ARG A 62 -0.45 9.84 -6.96
CA ARG A 62 -0.55 10.80 -5.84
C ARG A 62 -1.90 11.52 -5.76
N ALA A 63 -2.63 11.59 -6.88
CA ALA A 63 -3.94 12.22 -6.96
C ALA A 63 -5.08 11.33 -6.43
N LEU A 64 -4.84 10.03 -6.20
CA LEU A 64 -5.85 9.14 -5.65
C LEU A 64 -6.18 9.53 -4.19
N PRO A 65 -7.45 9.39 -3.77
CA PRO A 65 -7.86 9.62 -2.40
C PRO A 65 -7.12 8.70 -1.43
N TYR A 66 -6.88 9.16 -0.21
CA TYR A 66 -6.28 8.34 0.84
C TYR A 66 -7.34 7.65 1.69
N ILE A 67 -6.94 6.53 2.26
CA ILE A 67 -7.66 5.84 3.34
C ILE A 67 -6.97 6.04 4.68
#